data_AF-A0A151RKR0-F1
#
_entry.id   AF-A0A151RKR0-F1
#
_cell.length_a   1.000
_cell.length_b   1.000
_cell.length_c   1.000
_cell.angle_alpha   90.00
_cell.angle_beta   90.00
_cell.angle_gamma   90.00
#
_symmetry.space_group_name_H-M   'P 1'
#
loop_
_entity.id
_entity.type
_entity.pdbx_description
1 polymer ?
#
loop_
_entity_poly.entity_id
_entity_poly.type
_entity_poly.pdbx_seq_one_letter_code
_entity_poly.pdbx_strand_id
1 'polypeptide(L)' 'GGSERMVFGGVIRDSVGRWLGGFASLETGGDPFGYIKEGLSFCWNFGYKQVVCKSDCISAIFVIERTIWERNLVH' A
#
# COMPACT_ATOMS: atom_id res chain seq x y z
N GLY A 1 -26.04 -14.32 -1.87
CA GLY A 1 -25.16 -13.16 -1.67
C GLY A 1 -23.74 -13.65 -1.78
N GLY A 2 -23.06 -13.31 -2.87
CA GLY A 2 -21.63 -13.61 -3.02
C GLY A 2 -20.82 -12.54 -2.29
N SER A 3 -19.91 -12.93 -1.42
CA SER A 3 -18.94 -12.00 -0.89
C SER A 3 -17.91 -11.68 -1.98
N GLU A 4 -17.72 -10.40 -2.28
CA GLU A 4 -16.69 -9.98 -3.23
C GLU A 4 -15.31 -10.31 -2.64
N ARG A 5 -14.50 -11.01 -3.44
CA ARG A 5 -13.12 -11.37 -3.11
C ARG A 5 -12.20 -10.45 -3.90
N MET A 6 -11.33 -9.75 -3.19
CA MET A 6 -10.34 -8.86 -3.78
C MET A 6 -8.96 -9.48 -3.61
N VAL A 7 -8.23 -9.60 -4.72
CA VAL A 7 -6.82 -10.00 -4.69
C VAL A 7 -5.99 -8.76 -4.92
N PHE A 8 -4.94 -8.62 -4.13
CA PHE A 8 -3.99 -7.54 -4.32
C PHE A 8 -2.58 -7.98 -3.99
N GLY A 9 -1.61 -7.20 -4.44
CA GLY A 9 -0.21 -7.49 -4.21
C GLY A 9 0.67 -6.33 -4.62
N GLY A 10 1.96 -6.48 -4.35
CA GLY A 10 2.93 -5.44 -4.62
C GLY A 10 4.36 -5.95 -4.59
N VAL A 11 5.24 -5.16 -5.17
CA VAL A 11 6.67 -5.43 -5.25
C VAL A 11 7.41 -4.35 -4.47
N ILE A 12 8.28 -4.77 -3.57
CA ILE A 12 9.19 -3.88 -2.84
C ILE A 12 10.52 -3.86 -3.58
N ARG A 13 10.97 -2.65 -3.92
CA ARG A 13 12.25 -2.41 -4.59
C ARG A 13 13.09 -1.44 -3.80
N ASP A 14 14.40 -1.56 -3.92
CA ASP A 14 15.31 -0.54 -3.40
C ASP A 14 15.32 0.72 -4.29
N SER A 15 16.11 1.71 -3.89
CA SER A 15 16.19 3.01 -4.58
C SER A 15 16.76 2.91 -6.00
N VAL A 16 17.51 1.86 -6.34
CA VAL A 16 18.05 1.62 -7.68
C VAL A 16 17.17 0.65 -8.50
N GLY A 17 16.03 0.23 -7.94
CA GLY A 17 15.05 -0.62 -8.62
C GLY A 17 15.27 -2.12 -8.48
N ARG A 18 16.21 -2.58 -7.65
CA ARG A 18 16.42 -4.02 -7.39
C ARG A 18 15.27 -4.57 -6.55
N TRP A 19 14.85 -5.78 -6.88
CA TRP A 19 13.78 -6.47 -6.16
C TRP A 19 14.25 -6.91 -4.78
N LEU A 20 13.54 -6.48 -3.73
CA LEU A 20 13.79 -6.87 -2.34
C LEU A 20 12.81 -7.94 -1.84
N GLY A 21 11.58 -7.93 -2.37
CA GLY A 21 10.53 -8.86 -1.99
C GLY A 21 9.17 -8.46 -2.56
N GLY A 22 8.16 -9.28 -2.34
CA GLY A 22 6.81 -9.00 -2.79
C GLY A 22 5.79 -9.67 -1.89
N PHE A 23 4.55 -9.22 -2.00
CA PHE A 23 3.43 -9.76 -1.25
C PHE A 23 2.23 -9.94 -2.17
N ALA A 24 1.38 -10.90 -1.82
CA ALA A 24 0.09 -11.13 -2.45
C ALA A 24 -0.88 -11.55 -1.35
N SER A 25 -2.07 -10.97 -1.35
CA SER A 25 -3.10 -11.25 -0.37
C SER A 25 -4.48 -11.35 -1.02
N LEU A 26 -5.36 -12.09 -0.37
CA LEU A 26 -6.75 -12.29 -0.75
C LEU A 26 -7.62 -11.85 0.42
N GLU A 27 -8.48 -10.86 0.17
CA GLU A 27 -9.38 -10.31 1.17
C GLU A 27 -10.85 -10.49 0.74
N THR A 28 -11.73 -10.74 1.70
CA THR A 28 -13.17 -10.92 1.46
C THR A 28 -13.93 -9.73 2.03
N GLY A 29 -14.72 -9.04 1.19
CA GLY A 29 -15.34 -7.76 1.56
C GLY A 29 -14.33 -6.61 1.73
N GLY A 30 -13.19 -6.73 1.05
CA GLY A 30 -11.94 -6.06 1.42
C GLY A 30 -11.89 -4.55 1.20
N ASP A 31 -10.91 -3.95 1.89
CA ASP A 31 -10.50 -2.56 1.70
C ASP A 31 -9.86 -2.38 0.31
N PRO A 32 -10.36 -1.47 -0.54
CA PRO A 32 -9.74 -1.16 -1.84
C PRO A 32 -8.25 -0.78 -1.75
N PHE A 33 -7.79 -0.39 -0.56
CA PHE A 33 -6.42 0.02 -0.27
C PHE A 33 -5.65 -0.99 0.60
N GLY A 34 -6.14 -2.22 0.75
CA GLY A 34 -5.49 -3.28 1.53
C GLY A 34 -4.03 -3.54 1.13
N TYR A 35 -3.70 -3.37 -0.16
CA TYR A 35 -2.33 -3.52 -0.65
C TYR A 35 -1.34 -2.49 -0.11
N ILE A 36 -1.79 -1.29 0.21
CA ILE A 36 -0.94 -0.24 0.80
C ILE A 36 -0.62 -0.63 2.24
N LYS A 37 -1.62 -1.06 3.00
CA LYS A 37 -1.44 -1.51 4.39
C LYS A 37 -0.50 -2.71 4.47
N GLU A 38 -0.69 -3.69 3.59
CA GLU A 38 0.15 -4.89 3.54
C GLU A 38 1.59 -4.56 3.14
N GLY A 39 1.77 -3.73 2.10
CA GLY A 39 3.09 -3.29 1.66
C GLY A 39 3.83 -2.46 2.72
N LEU A 40 3.12 -1.58 3.44
CA LEU A 40 3.72 -0.82 4.53
C LEU A 40 4.07 -1.70 5.74
N SER A 41 3.22 -2.68 6.07
CA SER A 41 3.51 -3.67 7.12
C SER A 41 4.74 -4.49 6.79
N PHE A 42 4.86 -4.95 5.53
CA PHE A 42 6.07 -5.61 5.03
C PHE A 42 7.29 -4.71 5.23
N CYS A 43 7.25 -3.47 4.72
CA CYS A 43 8.37 -2.54 4.84
C CYS A 43 8.78 -2.28 6.29
N TRP A 44 7.79 -2.11 7.18
CA TRP A 44 8.04 -1.87 8.60
C TRP A 44 8.75 -3.05 9.27
N ASN A 45 8.28 -4.28 9.01
CA ASN A 45 8.85 -5.50 9.57
C ASN A 45 10.30 -5.75 9.12
N PHE A 46 10.66 -5.30 7.92
CA PHE A 46 12.03 -5.35 7.40
C PHE A 46 12.88 -4.12 7.78
N GLY A 47 12.33 -3.18 8.55
CA GLY A 47 13.05 -2.01 9.05
C GLY A 47 13.19 -0.86 8.04
N TYR A 48 12.48 -0.90 6.91
CA TYR A 48 12.49 0.18 5.93
C TYR A 48 11.68 1.38 6.45
N LYS A 49 12.36 2.52 6.63
CA LYS A 49 11.75 3.75 7.19
C LYS A 49 11.42 4.80 6.14
N GLN A 50 12.09 4.78 4.99
CA GLN A 50 11.80 5.66 3.86
C GLN A 50 11.22 4.82 2.72
N VAL A 51 9.91 4.95 2.53
CA VAL A 51 9.15 4.15 1.57
C VAL A 51 8.40 5.09 0.64
N VAL A 52 8.53 4.86 -0.66
CA VAL A 52 7.72 5.53 -1.69
C VAL A 52 6.71 4.53 -2.22
N CYS A 53 5.43 4.77 -1.95
CA CYS A 53 4.35 4.00 -2.54
C CYS A 53 4.12 4.48 -3.99
N LYS A 54 4.12 3.55 -4.95
CA LYS A 54 3.76 3.81 -6.34
C LYS A 54 2.51 2.99 -6.66
N SER A 55 1.49 3.64 -7.17
CA SER A 55 0.23 3.03 -7.60
C SER A 55 -0.21 3.68 -8.91
N ASP A 56 -0.84 2.91 -9.79
CA ASP A 56 -1.55 3.42 -10.97
C ASP A 56 -3.04 3.69 -10.67
N CYS A 57 -3.50 3.34 -9.47
CA CYS A 57 -4.86 3.60 -9.01
C CYS A 57 -5.00 5.06 -8.56
N ILE A 58 -5.58 5.90 -9.43
CA ILE A 58 -5.80 7.33 -9.15
C ILE A 58 -6.59 7.57 -7.85
N SER A 59 -7.59 6.73 -7.55
CA SER A 59 -8.38 6.83 -6.33
C SER A 59 -7.53 6.59 -5.09
N ALA A 60 -6.58 5.66 -5.15
CA ALA A 60 -5.66 5.39 -4.04
C ALA A 60 -4.67 6.53 -3.82
N ILE A 61 -4.11 7.08 -4.89
CA ILE A 61 -3.24 8.26 -4.82
C ILE A 61 -3.99 9.41 -4.14
N PHE A 62 -5.19 9.71 -4.60
CA PHE A 62 -6.00 10.80 -4.06
C PHE A 62 -6.31 10.63 -2.57
N VAL A 63 -6.73 9.43 -2.14
CA VAL A 63 -7.02 9.15 -0.72
C VAL A 63 -5.75 9.29 0.14
N ILE A 64 -4.61 8.78 -0.33
CA ILE A 64 -3.33 8.89 0.40
C ILE A 64 -2.90 10.35 0.51
N GLU A 65 -2.87 11.09 -0.60
CA GLU A 65 -2.45 12.49 -0.61
C GLU A 65 -3.34 13.34 0.29
N ARG A 66 -4.65 13.13 0.23
CA ARG A 66 -5.61 13.78 1.14
C ARG A 66 -5.33 13.43 2.61
N THR A 67 -5.11 12.17 2.93
CA THR A 67 -4.82 11.73 4.30
C THR A 67 -3.53 12.37 4.83
N ILE A 68 -2.48 12.44 4.00
CA ILE A 68 -1.21 13.10 4.34
C ILE A 68 -1.44 14.60 4.57
N TRP A 69 -2.17 15.25 3.66
CA TRP A 69 -2.51 16.67 3.78
C TRP A 69 -3.25 16.97 5.08
N GLU A 70 -4.30 16.21 5.38
CA GLU A 70 -5.08 16.35 6.62
C GLU A 70 -4.20 16.16 7.86
N ARG A 71 -3.28 15.18 7.88
CA ARG A 71 -2.34 14.98 9.00
C ARG A 71 -1.37 16.14 9.19
N ASN A 72 -0.92 16.77 8.10
CA ASN A 72 0.00 17.91 8.17
C ASN A 72 -0.69 19.20 8.63
N LEU A 73 -2.02 19.31 8.50
CA LEU A 73 -2.78 20.47 8.99
C LEU A 73 -3.03 20.43 10.52
N VAL A 74 -2.89 19.26 11.15
CA VAL A 74 -3.11 19.08 12.59
C VAL A 74 -1.81 19.25 13.41
N HIS A 75 -0.71 19.65 12.78
CA HIS A 75 0.60 19.87 13.38
C HIS A 75 1.08 21.31 13.19
#